data_AF-A0A6C0B374-F1
#
_entry.id   AF-A0A6C0B374-F1
#
_cell.length_a   1.000
_cell.length_b   1.000
_cell.length_c   1.000
_cell.angle_alpha   90.00
_cell.angle_beta   90.00
_cell.angle_gamma   90.00
#
_symmetry.space_group_name_H-M   'P 1'
#
loop_
_entity.id
_entity.type
_entity.pdbx_description
1 polymer ?
#
loop_
_entity_poly.entity_id
_entity_poly.type
_entity_poly.pdbx_seq_one_letter_code
_entity_poly.pdbx_strand_id
1 'polypeptide(L)' 'MDCSLNVLKKELESEGTKQVLEMWKNKTMNEEAIINVMKEGEKKFVETTGRYMTYLEIRQIYG' A
#
# COMPACT_ATOMS: atom_id res chain seq x y z
N MET A 1 7.06 -18.76 9.07
CA MET A 1 6.20 -18.13 8.05
C MET A 1 6.05 -16.62 8.23
N ASP A 2 6.66 -15.98 9.25
CA ASP A 2 6.55 -14.52 9.48
C ASP A 2 7.38 -13.61 8.55
N CYS A 3 8.51 -14.09 8.01
CA CYS A 3 9.39 -13.24 7.20
C CYS A 3 8.71 -12.73 5.92
N SER A 4 7.85 -13.54 5.29
CA SER A 4 7.23 -13.18 4.00
C SER A 4 6.21 -12.04 4.13
N LEU A 5 5.45 -12.00 5.22
CA LEU A 5 4.43 -10.98 5.44
C LEU A 5 5.06 -9.62 5.76
N ASN A 6 6.11 -9.59 6.58
CA ASN A 6 6.82 -8.35 6.89
C ASN A 6 7.56 -7.78 5.68
N VAL A 7 8.08 -8.64 4.80
CA VAL A 7 8.66 -8.21 3.52
C VAL A 7 7.58 -7.58 2.63
N LEU A 8 6.44 -8.26 2.46
CA LEU A 8 5.32 -7.75 1.68
C LEU A 8 4.84 -6.38 2.18
N LYS A 9 4.70 -6.19 3.50
CA LYS A 9 4.30 -4.90 4.08
C LYS A 9 5.27 -3.77 3.74
N LYS A 10 6.58 -4.02 3.84
CA LYS A 10 7.61 -3.04 3.49
C LYS A 10 7.63 -2.72 2.00
N GLU A 11 7.37 -3.72 1.15
CA GLU A 11 7.24 -3.51 -0.29
C GLU A 11 6.04 -2.62 -0.61
N LEU A 12 4.88 -2.89 -0.02
CA LEU A 12 3.67 -2.09 -0.18
C LEU A 12 3.86 -0.63 0.30
N GLU A 13 4.50 -0.44 1.46
CA GLU A 13 4.85 0.88 1.98
C GLU A 13 5.79 1.64 1.03
N SER A 14 6.85 0.99 0.55
CA SER A 14 7.81 1.59 -0.37
C SER A 14 7.18 1.95 -1.72
N GLU A 15 6.35 1.06 -2.26
CA GLU A 15 5.65 1.26 -3.53
C GLU A 15 4.62 2.38 -3.42
N GLY A 16 3.78 2.37 -2.38
CA GLY A 16 2.81 3.44 -2.14
C GLY A 16 3.49 4.80 -1.96
N THR A 17 4.59 4.85 -1.21
CA THR A 17 5.37 6.09 -1.04
C THR A 17 5.92 6.61 -2.37
N LYS A 18 6.46 5.73 -3.23
CA LYS A 18 6.96 6.12 -4.56
C LYS A 18 5.85 6.69 -5.43
N GLN A 19 4.71 6.01 -5.48
CA GLN A 19 3.56 6.45 -6.28
C GLN A 19 3.07 7.83 -5.81
N VAL A 20 2.91 8.03 -4.49
CA VAL A 20 2.50 9.34 -3.94
C VAL A 20 3.53 10.43 -4.23
N LEU A 21 4.83 10.14 -4.10
CA LEU A 21 5.89 11.10 -4.42
C LEU A 21 5.90 11.47 -5.91
N GLU A 22 5.64 10.53 -6.81
CA GLU A 22 5.52 10.79 -8.24
C GLU A 22 4.29 11.66 -8.55
N MET A 23 3.14 11.35 -7.94
CA MET A 23 1.93 12.18 -8.08
C MET A 23 2.15 13.60 -7.55
N TRP A 24 2.86 13.75 -6.44
CA TRP A 24 3.24 15.05 -5.89
C TRP A 24 4.10 15.84 -6.88
N LYS A 25 5.16 15.22 -7.42
CA LYS A 25 6.04 15.84 -8.43
C LYS A 25 5.28 16.26 -9.69
N ASN A 26 4.35 15.41 -10.14
CA ASN A 26 3.56 15.65 -11.35
C ASN A 26 2.36 16.58 -11.11
N LYS A 27 2.11 17.02 -9.87
CA LYS A 27 0.94 17.83 -9.46
C LYS A 27 -0.39 17.17 -9.81
N THR A 28 -0.43 15.84 -9.84
CA THR A 28 -1.63 15.02 -10.10
C THR A 28 -2.21 14.43 -8.82
N MET A 29 -1.67 14.82 -7.65
CA MET A 29 -2.14 14.31 -6.37
C MET A 29 -3.54 14.86 -6.04
N ASN A 30 -4.50 13.96 -5.93
CA ASN A 30 -5.85 14.23 -5.46
C ASN A 30 -6.35 13.05 -4.61
N GLU A 31 -7.50 13.20 -3.97
CA GLU A 31 -8.07 12.19 -3.07
C GLU A 31 -8.31 10.85 -3.79
N GLU A 32 -8.84 10.88 -5.01
CA GLU A 32 -9.10 9.68 -5.80
C GLU A 32 -7.81 8.92 -6.14
N ALA A 33 -6.75 9.64 -6.50
CA ALA A 33 -5.45 9.07 -6.82
C ALA A 33 -4.84 8.37 -5.59
N ILE A 34 -4.93 9.00 -4.40
CA ILE A 34 -4.47 8.39 -3.14
C ILE A 34 -5.29 7.14 -2.80
N ILE A 35 -6.61 7.20 -2.94
CA ILE A 35 -7.49 6.04 -2.73
C ILE A 35 -7.12 4.90 -3.67
N ASN A 36 -6.76 5.20 -4.93
CA ASN A 36 -6.35 4.19 -5.90
C ASN A 36 -5.03 3.51 -5.48
N VAL A 37 -4.04 4.25 -4.99
CA VAL A 37 -2.80 3.66 -4.42
C VAL A 37 -3.12 2.67 -3.30
N MET A 38 -4.02 3.05 -2.38
CA MET A 38 -4.39 2.19 -1.26
C MET A 38 -5.14 0.94 -1.73
N LYS A 39 -6.04 1.05 -2.70
CA LYS A 39 -6.77 -0.08 -3.30
C LYS A 39 -5.86 -1.04 -4.05
N GLU A 40 -4.87 -0.52 -4.77
CA GLU A 40 -3.87 -1.36 -5.44
C GLU A 40 -3.04 -2.15 -4.43
N GLY A 41 -2.61 -1.50 -3.35
CA GLY A 41 -1.91 -2.16 -2.26
C GLY A 41 -2.75 -3.24 -1.56
N GLU A 42 -4.03 -2.95 -1.32
CA GLU A 42 -5.01 -3.93 -0.80
C GLU A 42 -5.16 -5.13 -1.72
N LYS A 43 -5.36 -4.90 -3.02
CA LYS A 43 -5.50 -5.97 -4.01
C LYS A 43 -4.28 -6.89 -4.02
N LYS A 44 -3.08 -6.31 -4.08
CA LYS A 44 -1.80 -7.06 -4.07
C LYS A 44 -1.64 -7.87 -2.78
N PHE A 45 -2.04 -7.32 -1.64
CA PHE A 45 -2.02 -8.03 -0.38
C PHE A 45 -2.96 -9.24 -0.37
N VAL A 46 -4.20 -9.08 -0.84
CA VAL A 46 -5.18 -10.16 -0.93
C VAL A 46 -4.71 -11.26 -1.88
N GLU A 47 -4.20 -10.90 -3.05
CA GLU A 47 -3.67 -11.85 -4.04
C GLU A 47 -2.49 -12.68 -3.48
N THR A 48 -1.65 -12.06 -2.63
CA THR A 48 -0.46 -12.72 -2.07
C THR A 48 -0.77 -13.56 -0.83
N THR A 49 -1.72 -13.12 0.00
CA THR A 49 -1.97 -13.72 1.32
C THR A 49 -3.27 -14.52 1.40
N GLY A 50 -4.18 -14.36 0.43
CA GLY A 50 -5.51 -14.97 0.42
C GLY A 50 -6.49 -14.34 1.42
N ARG A 51 -6.12 -13.23 2.07
CA ARG A 51 -6.99 -12.52 3.03
C ARG A 51 -6.85 -11.00 2.92
N TYR A 52 -7.83 -10.28 3.45
CA TYR A 52 -7.76 -8.84 3.60
C TYR A 52 -6.76 -8.43 4.70
N MET A 53 -6.24 -7.21 4.59
CA MET A 53 -5.43 -6.60 5.65
C MET A 53 -6.28 -6.36 6.90
N THR A 54 -5.69 -6.57 8.07
CA THR A 54 -6.31 -6.15 9.33
C THR A 54 -6.10 -4.66 9.54
N TYR A 55 -6.92 -4.05 10.41
CA TYR A 55 -6.76 -2.63 10.79
C TYR A 55 -5.35 -2.28 11.26
N LEU A 56 -4.71 -3.17 12.04
CA LEU A 56 -3.34 -2.98 12.51
C LEU A 56 -2.32 -2.92 11.37
N GLU A 57 -2.53 -3.72 10.32
CA GLU A 57 -1.64 -3.76 9.16
C GLU A 57 -1.83 -2.54 8.28
N ILE A 58 -3.06 -2.10 8.07
CA ILE A 58 -3.37 -0.86 7.35
C ILE A 58 -2.71 0.31 8.06
N ARG A 59 -2.86 0.42 9.39
CA ARG A 59 -2.24 1.47 10.20
C ARG A 59 -0.71 1.41 10.17
N GLN A 60 -0.11 0.23 10.10
CA GLN A 60 1.34 0.09 10.02
C GLN A 60 1.90 0.58 8.68
N ILE A 61 1.15 0.43 7.59
CA ILE A 61 1.62 0.76 6.24
C ILE A 61 1.25 2.21 5.87
N TYR A 62 0.08 2.68 6.28
CA TYR A 62 -0.53 3.93 5.80
C TYR A 62 -0.93 4.92 6.90
N GLY A 63 -0.82 4.54 8.18
CA GLY A 63 -1.23 5.38 9.33
C GLY A 63 -0.08 6.13 9.98
#